data_AF-A0A1J5FIS6-F1
#
_entry.id   AF-A0A1J5FIS6-F1
#
_cell.length_a   1.000
_cell.length_b   1.000
_cell.length_c   1.000
_cell.angle_alpha   90.00
_cell.angle_beta   90.00
_cell.angle_gamma   90.00
#
_symmetry.space_group_name_H-M   'P 1'
#
loop_
_entity.id
_entity.type
_entity.pdbx_description
1 polymer ?
#
loop_
_entity_poly.entity_id
_entity_poly.type
_entity_poly.pdbx_seq_one_letter_code
_entity_poly.pdbx_strand_id
1 'polypeptide(L)'
;MANTYGIEAINRFDFNKIYGLDIDSPASIYTLLKFSQLSGAKFELLNNSNSAILANNQDLEITTSYVTGYFTKQDNASISYLPEDINIKNPIRMLFLGDMMLDRYVAQKIKEQGIDYLFSELEKQNFFDNYNLVAANLEGAVTNSGVHYPPAMGNDFAFDPQIIKELKNYNFSFFNLANNHLTDQGEQGIVETRDNLDELGFYYSGCRDGGVDECSVKIIEIKNKKVALVGLSMVYSKFDLAKAKELIKGLADRVDLLIVNIHWGEEYNTQFSLYQQEIGRGLIDAGADLIIGHHPHIVQGIEIYSPSGEAGKNKPIFYSLGNFVFDQYFSAETQKGLAVELLLEKSKLHFNLHPY
;
A
#
# COMPACT_ATOMS: atom_id res chain seq x y z
N MET A 1 33.12 -26.14 20.97
CA MET A 1 31.75 -26.23 21.51
C MET A 1 30.76 -26.03 20.36
N ALA A 2 29.61 -26.71 20.38
CA ALA A 2 28.58 -26.56 19.35
C ALA A 2 27.98 -25.13 19.39
N ASN A 3 27.52 -24.59 18.25
CA ASN A 3 27.19 -23.17 18.08
C ASN A 3 25.86 -22.77 18.75
N THR A 4 25.86 -22.61 20.07
CA THR A 4 24.67 -22.22 20.83
C THR A 4 24.23 -20.78 20.52
N TYR A 5 25.18 -19.88 20.25
CA TYR A 5 24.91 -18.45 20.00
C TYR A 5 24.18 -18.22 18.67
N GLY A 6 24.65 -18.85 17.59
CA GLY A 6 24.00 -18.78 16.28
C GLY A 6 22.63 -19.45 16.26
N ILE A 7 22.47 -20.57 16.97
CA ILE A 7 21.17 -21.24 17.10
C ILE A 7 20.18 -20.36 17.86
N GLU A 8 20.60 -19.71 18.94
CA GLU A 8 19.73 -18.79 19.67
C GLU A 8 19.31 -17.61 18.78
N ALA A 9 20.22 -17.06 17.98
CA ALA A 9 19.93 -15.98 17.05
C ALA A 9 18.89 -16.40 15.98
N ILE A 10 19.03 -17.60 15.41
CA ILE A 10 18.10 -18.18 14.43
C ILE A 10 16.74 -18.47 15.08
N ASN A 11 16.74 -19.17 16.21
CA ASN A 11 15.53 -19.67 16.87
C ASN A 11 14.66 -18.54 17.43
N ARG A 12 15.26 -17.40 17.82
CA ARG A 12 14.55 -16.24 18.37
C ARG A 12 14.32 -15.11 17.38
N PHE A 13 14.74 -15.26 16.12
CA PHE A 13 14.75 -14.16 15.15
C PHE A 13 15.48 -12.91 15.68
N ASP A 14 16.61 -13.10 16.37
CA ASP A 14 17.37 -12.01 16.99
C ASP A 14 18.29 -11.35 15.96
N PHE A 15 17.74 -10.38 15.23
CA PHE A 15 18.43 -9.70 14.13
C PHE A 15 19.70 -8.93 14.56
N ASN A 16 19.76 -8.49 15.82
CA ASN A 16 20.93 -7.78 16.34
C ASN A 16 22.14 -8.72 16.48
N LYS A 17 21.90 -10.00 16.78
CA LYS A 17 22.95 -11.02 16.88
C LYS A 17 23.48 -11.49 15.52
N ILE A 18 22.70 -11.39 14.44
CA ILE A 18 23.06 -11.91 13.11
C ILE A 18 24.36 -11.29 12.59
N TYR A 19 24.52 -9.97 12.71
CA TYR A 19 25.74 -9.28 12.27
C TYR A 19 26.95 -9.51 13.18
N GLY A 20 26.75 -10.15 14.34
CA GLY A 20 27.83 -10.61 15.22
C GLY A 20 28.23 -12.07 14.99
N LEU A 21 27.60 -12.78 14.04
CA LEU A 21 27.96 -14.15 13.69
C LEU A 21 29.15 -14.16 12.73
N ASP A 22 30.09 -15.07 12.97
CA ASP A 22 31.19 -15.37 12.06
C ASP A 22 30.69 -16.28 10.92
N ILE A 23 30.09 -15.67 9.91
CA ILE A 23 29.47 -16.31 8.74
C ILE A 23 29.73 -15.50 7.47
N ASP A 24 29.75 -16.18 6.31
CA ASP A 24 30.11 -15.57 5.03
C ASP A 24 29.12 -14.49 4.56
N SER A 25 27.84 -14.58 4.93
CA SER A 25 26.83 -13.59 4.56
C SER A 25 25.75 -13.40 5.64
N PRO A 26 25.97 -12.46 6.56
CA PRO A 26 24.95 -12.03 7.53
C PRO A 26 23.67 -11.51 6.86
N ALA A 27 23.78 -10.81 5.73
CA ALA A 27 22.63 -10.28 4.99
C ALA A 27 21.72 -11.39 4.44
N SER A 28 22.29 -12.52 3.98
CA SER A 28 21.51 -13.66 3.49
C SER A 28 20.74 -14.33 4.62
N ILE A 29 21.39 -14.53 5.78
CA ILE A 29 20.72 -15.08 6.97
C ILE A 29 19.67 -14.11 7.50
N TYR A 30 19.96 -12.81 7.55
CA TYR A 30 18.97 -11.79 7.89
C TYR A 30 17.74 -11.88 7.00
N THR A 31 17.93 -11.95 5.68
CA THR A 31 16.83 -12.01 4.71
C THR A 31 15.98 -13.26 4.89
N LEU A 32 16.62 -14.44 5.03
CA LEU A 32 15.94 -15.70 5.30
C LEU A 32 15.14 -15.65 6.61
N LEU A 33 15.77 -15.21 7.70
CA LEU A 33 15.13 -15.13 9.01
C LEU A 33 14.00 -14.10 9.02
N LYS A 34 14.16 -12.98 8.30
CA LYS A 34 13.11 -11.98 8.20
C LYS A 34 11.94 -12.54 7.40
N PHE A 35 12.18 -13.16 6.25
CA PHE A 35 11.14 -13.82 5.47
C PHE A 35 10.40 -14.89 6.28
N SER A 36 11.12 -15.75 7.01
CA SER A 36 10.54 -16.78 7.85
C SER A 36 9.73 -16.21 9.01
N GLN A 37 10.22 -15.16 9.69
CA GLN A 37 9.47 -14.44 10.73
C GLN A 37 8.17 -13.86 10.17
N LEU A 38 8.26 -13.18 9.02
CA LEU A 38 7.12 -12.55 8.36
C LEU A 38 6.12 -13.57 7.79
N SER A 39 6.54 -14.81 7.59
CA SER A 39 5.66 -15.91 7.18
C SER A 39 5.00 -16.64 8.35
N GLY A 40 5.22 -16.17 9.59
CA GLY A 40 4.76 -16.86 10.80
C GLY A 40 5.43 -18.24 10.98
N ALA A 41 6.63 -18.41 10.43
CA ALA A 41 7.33 -19.68 10.48
C ALA A 41 8.17 -19.81 11.75
N LYS A 42 8.29 -21.02 12.28
CA LYS A 42 9.18 -21.35 13.39
C LYS A 42 10.36 -22.17 12.87
N PHE A 43 11.56 -21.90 13.38
CA PHE A 43 12.72 -22.74 13.12
C PHE A 43 12.68 -24.02 13.96
N GLU A 44 12.86 -25.17 13.34
CA GLU A 44 13.06 -26.48 13.97
C GLU A 44 14.50 -26.94 13.74
N LEU A 45 15.26 -27.07 14.83
CA LEU A 45 16.63 -27.56 14.78
C LEU A 45 16.63 -29.08 14.59
N LEU A 46 17.29 -29.55 13.54
CA LEU A 46 17.52 -30.98 13.29
C LEU A 46 18.83 -31.46 13.89
N ASN A 47 19.90 -30.69 13.69
CA ASN A 47 21.23 -31.07 14.15
C ASN A 47 22.13 -29.84 14.39
N ASN A 48 23.06 -29.99 15.32
CA ASN A 48 24.11 -29.02 15.60
C ASN A 48 25.43 -29.77 15.83
N SER A 49 26.39 -29.57 14.94
CA SER A 49 27.71 -30.22 15.00
C SER A 49 28.81 -29.22 14.65
N ASN A 50 30.05 -29.69 14.63
CA ASN A 50 31.20 -28.93 14.14
C ASN A 50 32.21 -29.84 13.44
N SER A 51 33.19 -29.26 12.77
CA SER A 51 34.20 -30.01 12.00
C SER A 51 35.02 -30.98 12.85
N ALA A 52 35.30 -30.68 14.14
CA ALA A 52 36.00 -31.60 15.04
C ALA A 52 35.21 -32.88 15.33
N ILE A 53 33.90 -32.74 15.59
CA ILE A 53 33.00 -33.86 15.83
C ILE A 53 32.86 -34.70 14.55
N LEU A 54 32.67 -34.05 13.40
CA LEU A 54 32.50 -34.75 12.12
C LEU A 54 33.78 -35.46 11.66
N ALA A 55 34.95 -34.88 11.93
CA ALA A 55 36.25 -35.47 11.60
C ALA A 55 36.75 -36.48 12.66
N ASN A 56 36.02 -36.68 13.75
CA ASN A 56 36.43 -37.47 14.91
C ASN A 56 37.83 -37.07 15.44
N ASN A 57 38.12 -35.76 15.42
CA ASN A 57 39.39 -35.20 15.87
C ASN A 57 39.11 -34.04 16.83
N GLN A 58 39.21 -34.31 18.12
CA GLN A 58 38.89 -33.35 19.18
C GLN A 58 40.01 -32.33 19.43
N ASP A 59 41.19 -32.52 18.82
CA ASP A 59 42.36 -31.66 19.00
C ASP A 59 42.38 -30.46 18.03
N LEU A 60 41.34 -30.29 17.20
CA LEU A 60 41.22 -29.13 16.31
C LEU A 60 40.96 -27.84 17.10
N GLU A 61 41.93 -26.93 17.08
CA GLU A 61 41.84 -25.62 17.74
C GLU A 61 40.79 -24.70 17.10
N ILE A 62 40.59 -24.81 15.78
CA ILE A 62 39.62 -24.03 15.01
C ILE A 62 38.62 -24.99 14.39
N THR A 63 37.32 -24.71 14.58
CA THR A 63 36.25 -25.56 14.06
C THR A 63 35.18 -24.75 13.35
N THR A 64 34.65 -25.28 12.26
CA THR A 64 33.46 -24.74 11.59
C THR A 64 32.23 -25.37 12.20
N SER A 65 31.23 -24.54 12.53
CA SER A 65 29.97 -25.03 13.06
C SER A 65 28.97 -25.36 11.94
N TYR A 66 28.23 -26.46 12.09
CA TYR A 66 27.19 -26.88 11.16
C TYR A 66 25.85 -26.93 11.89
N VAL A 67 24.93 -26.06 11.49
CA VAL A 67 23.56 -26.00 12.01
C VAL A 67 22.62 -26.44 10.89
N THR A 68 21.86 -27.51 11.13
CA THR A 68 20.86 -28.01 10.18
C THR A 68 19.48 -27.90 10.82
N GLY A 69 18.53 -27.35 10.09
CA GLY A 69 17.14 -27.22 10.52
C GLY A 69 16.25 -26.78 9.37
N TYR A 70 14.96 -26.61 9.65
CA TYR A 70 13.95 -26.21 8.68
C TYR A 70 12.92 -25.29 9.33
N PHE A 71 12.13 -24.60 8.51
CA PHE A 71 11.07 -23.72 8.99
C PHE A 71 9.71 -24.36 8.77
N THR A 72 8.85 -24.33 9.79
CA THR A 72 7.47 -24.84 9.73
C THR A 72 6.48 -23.70 9.88
N LYS A 73 5.35 -23.77 9.16
CA LYS A 73 4.26 -22.81 9.31
C LYS A 73 3.57 -23.03 10.67
N GLN A 74 3.36 -21.97 11.44
CA GLN A 74 2.46 -22.04 12.59
C GLN A 74 1.02 -21.81 12.13
N ASP A 75 0.16 -22.79 12.37
CA ASP A 75 -1.29 -22.60 12.25
C ASP A 75 -1.74 -21.62 13.36
N ASN A 76 -2.33 -20.50 12.96
CA ASN A 76 -2.84 -19.38 13.80
C ASN A 76 -1.87 -18.26 14.20
N ALA A 77 -0.77 -18.04 13.48
CA ALA A 77 -0.03 -16.78 13.63
C ALA A 77 -0.77 -15.64 12.90
N SER A 78 -1.68 -14.94 13.60
CA SER A 78 -2.01 -13.57 13.25
C SER A 78 -0.76 -12.72 13.45
N ILE A 79 -0.12 -12.33 12.35
CA ILE A 79 1.09 -11.52 12.39
C ILE A 79 0.67 -10.08 12.66
N SER A 80 0.70 -9.67 13.93
CA SER A 80 0.71 -8.24 14.27
C SER A 80 2.13 -7.70 14.06
N TYR A 81 2.28 -6.77 13.13
CA TYR A 81 3.56 -6.13 12.77
C TYR A 81 4.06 -5.09 13.79
N LEU A 82 3.46 -5.03 14.97
CA LEU A 82 3.92 -4.16 16.03
C LEU A 82 4.95 -4.92 16.87
N PRO A 83 6.19 -4.44 17.01
CA PRO A 83 7.06 -4.88 18.09
C PRO A 83 6.27 -4.82 19.40
N GLU A 84 6.33 -5.86 20.22
CA GLU A 84 5.63 -5.95 21.53
C GLU A 84 5.96 -4.76 22.46
N ASP A 85 6.99 -3.98 22.14
CA ASP A 85 7.42 -2.78 22.86
C ASP A 85 6.74 -1.47 22.44
N ILE A 86 5.89 -1.45 21.40
CA ILE A 86 5.19 -0.21 20.99
C ILE A 86 3.82 -0.14 21.68
N ASN A 87 3.80 0.50 22.85
CA ASN A 87 2.57 0.93 23.50
C ASN A 87 1.96 2.14 22.76
N ILE A 88 1.37 1.90 21.58
CA ILE A 88 0.75 2.93 20.74
C ILE A 88 -0.52 3.42 21.45
N LYS A 89 -0.49 4.64 21.99
CA LYS A 89 -1.68 5.24 22.60
C LYS A 89 -2.41 6.11 21.58
N ASN A 90 -3.55 5.62 21.10
CA ASN A 90 -4.53 6.35 20.29
C ASN A 90 -3.97 6.92 18.96
N PRO A 91 -3.40 6.08 18.07
CA PRO A 91 -2.83 6.53 16.80
C PRO A 91 -3.90 7.10 15.86
N ILE A 92 -3.48 7.92 14.89
CA ILE A 92 -4.30 8.17 13.70
C ILE A 92 -4.11 6.95 12.79
N ARG A 93 -5.21 6.26 12.48
CA ARG A 93 -5.21 5.07 11.61
C ARG A 93 -5.85 5.41 10.28
N MET A 94 -5.19 5.11 9.18
CA MET A 94 -5.70 5.35 7.83
C MET A 94 -5.51 4.09 7.00
N LEU A 95 -6.51 3.69 6.23
CA LEU A 95 -6.44 2.51 5.35
C LEU A 95 -6.50 2.97 3.90
N PHE A 96 -5.54 2.54 3.09
CA PHE A 96 -5.48 2.83 1.67
C PHE A 96 -5.65 1.55 0.87
N LEU A 97 -6.54 1.60 -0.10
CA LEU A 97 -6.97 0.49 -0.93
C LEU A 97 -6.68 0.81 -2.40
N GLY A 98 -6.65 -0.25 -3.19
CA GLY A 98 -6.39 -0.18 -4.62
C GLY A 98 -7.51 0.42 -5.47
N ASP A 99 -7.50 0.05 -6.74
CA ASP A 99 -8.45 0.52 -7.76
C ASP A 99 -9.87 0.00 -7.49
N MET A 100 -10.84 0.90 -7.50
CA MET A 100 -12.25 0.60 -7.26
C MET A 100 -13.11 1.12 -8.42
N MET A 101 -13.64 0.17 -9.19
CA MET A 101 -14.58 0.39 -10.29
C MET A 101 -15.91 -0.27 -9.93
N LEU A 102 -16.97 0.55 -9.83
CA LEU A 102 -18.29 0.16 -9.30
C LEU A 102 -19.37 0.06 -10.38
N ASP A 103 -18.95 -0.14 -11.64
CA ASP A 103 -19.80 -0.25 -12.81
C ASP A 103 -19.74 -1.67 -13.41
N ARG A 104 -20.25 -1.87 -14.63
CA ARG A 104 -20.21 -3.12 -15.39
C ARG A 104 -20.73 -4.30 -14.56
N TYR A 105 -19.95 -5.36 -14.45
CA TYR A 105 -20.36 -6.56 -13.72
C TYR A 105 -20.44 -6.31 -12.21
N VAL A 106 -19.64 -5.36 -11.67
CA VAL A 106 -19.69 -4.98 -10.26
C VAL A 106 -21.04 -4.33 -9.93
N ALA A 107 -21.49 -3.34 -10.73
CA ALA A 107 -22.81 -2.73 -10.57
C ALA A 107 -23.95 -3.76 -10.65
N GLN A 108 -23.86 -4.73 -11.58
CA GLN A 108 -24.84 -5.81 -11.65
C GLN A 108 -24.89 -6.60 -10.34
N LYS A 109 -23.74 -6.94 -9.75
CA LYS A 109 -23.69 -7.69 -8.49
C LYS A 109 -24.21 -6.91 -7.31
N ILE A 110 -23.91 -5.61 -7.23
CA ILE A 110 -24.48 -4.72 -6.22
C ILE A 110 -26.01 -4.67 -6.35
N LYS A 111 -26.54 -4.56 -7.58
CA LYS A 111 -28.00 -4.55 -7.81
C LYS A 111 -28.68 -5.86 -7.41
N GLU A 112 -28.01 -7.00 -7.63
CA GLU A 112 -28.55 -8.33 -7.32
C GLU A 112 -28.47 -8.67 -5.82
N GLN A 113 -27.40 -8.26 -5.13
CA GLN A 113 -27.04 -8.78 -3.80
C GLN A 113 -26.78 -7.69 -2.74
N GLY A 114 -26.85 -6.41 -3.11
CA GLY A 114 -26.45 -5.30 -2.25
C GLY A 114 -24.94 -5.06 -2.25
N ILE A 115 -24.50 -3.91 -1.74
CA ILE A 115 -23.07 -3.59 -1.66
C ILE A 115 -22.31 -4.54 -0.73
N ASP A 116 -23.00 -5.06 0.30
CA ASP A 116 -22.43 -5.97 1.31
C ASP A 116 -21.84 -7.24 0.70
N TYR A 117 -22.32 -7.64 -0.47
CA TYR A 117 -21.74 -8.74 -1.23
C TYR A 117 -20.24 -8.54 -1.51
N LEU A 118 -19.83 -7.32 -1.86
CA LEU A 118 -18.44 -7.00 -2.21
C LEU A 118 -17.49 -7.15 -1.02
N PHE A 119 -17.98 -6.88 0.19
CA PHE A 119 -17.14 -6.72 1.38
C PHE A 119 -17.37 -7.81 2.44
N SER A 120 -18.30 -8.74 2.21
CA SER A 120 -18.74 -9.73 3.19
C SER A 120 -17.60 -10.52 3.87
N GLU A 121 -16.54 -10.90 3.14
CA GLU A 121 -15.40 -11.62 3.73
C GLU A 121 -14.44 -10.71 4.52
N LEU A 122 -14.35 -9.43 4.14
CA LEU A 122 -13.56 -8.42 4.84
C LEU A 122 -14.27 -7.97 6.13
N GLU A 123 -15.59 -7.83 6.09
CA GLU A 123 -16.43 -7.52 7.25
C GLU A 123 -16.33 -8.57 8.35
N LYS A 124 -16.31 -9.86 7.99
CA LYS A 124 -16.10 -10.95 8.98
C LYS A 124 -14.79 -10.81 9.76
N GLN A 125 -13.83 -10.05 9.22
CA GLN A 125 -12.52 -9.80 9.81
C GLN A 125 -12.43 -8.41 10.46
N ASN A 126 -13.54 -7.66 10.54
CA ASN A 126 -13.59 -6.27 11.00
C ASN A 126 -12.59 -5.37 10.24
N PHE A 127 -12.44 -5.61 8.93
CA PHE A 127 -11.35 -5.05 8.14
C PHE A 127 -11.40 -3.51 8.02
N PHE A 128 -12.58 -2.91 8.13
CA PHE A 128 -12.77 -1.45 8.04
C PHE A 128 -12.92 -0.76 9.40
N ASP A 129 -12.80 -1.51 10.49
CA ASP A 129 -13.04 -1.00 11.83
C ASP A 129 -11.89 -0.15 12.37
N ASN A 130 -12.27 0.87 13.14
CA ASN A 130 -11.36 1.69 13.94
C ASN A 130 -10.31 2.48 13.11
N TYR A 131 -10.63 2.80 11.84
CA TYR A 131 -9.86 3.75 11.03
C TYR A 131 -10.45 5.16 11.13
N ASN A 132 -9.60 6.17 11.04
CA ASN A 132 -9.98 7.57 10.94
C ASN A 132 -10.17 8.04 9.49
N LEU A 133 -9.63 7.28 8.53
CA LEU A 133 -9.75 7.49 7.10
C LEU A 133 -9.71 6.11 6.41
N VAL A 134 -10.64 5.85 5.50
CA VAL A 134 -10.52 4.76 4.52
C VAL A 134 -10.55 5.40 3.13
N ALA A 135 -9.54 5.09 2.34
CA ALA A 135 -9.21 5.71 1.08
C ALA A 135 -9.06 4.68 -0.03
N ALA A 136 -9.46 5.04 -1.25
CA ALA A 136 -9.25 4.22 -2.45
C ALA A 136 -9.09 5.10 -3.70
N ASN A 137 -8.59 4.51 -4.79
CA ASN A 137 -8.70 5.11 -6.12
C ASN A 137 -10.09 4.81 -6.69
N LEU A 138 -10.92 5.84 -6.86
CA LEU A 138 -12.26 5.70 -7.45
C LEU A 138 -12.14 5.90 -8.96
N GLU A 139 -12.13 4.79 -9.68
CA GLU A 139 -11.72 4.76 -11.09
C GLU A 139 -12.93 4.86 -12.02
N GLY A 140 -13.48 6.07 -12.09
CA GLY A 140 -14.64 6.39 -12.94
C GLY A 140 -15.37 7.64 -12.45
N ALA A 141 -16.38 8.06 -13.22
CA ALA A 141 -17.20 9.22 -12.87
C ALA A 141 -18.40 8.81 -11.99
N VAL A 142 -18.81 9.69 -11.07
CA VAL A 142 -20.03 9.55 -10.28
C VAL A 142 -21.10 10.47 -10.88
N THR A 143 -21.84 9.98 -11.86
CA THR A 143 -22.85 10.77 -12.60
C THR A 143 -24.23 10.65 -11.98
N ASN A 144 -25.13 11.58 -12.30
CA ASN A 144 -26.50 11.54 -11.82
C ASN A 144 -27.19 10.22 -12.21
N SER A 145 -27.56 9.43 -11.20
CA SER A 145 -28.16 8.09 -11.36
C SER A 145 -27.29 7.08 -12.13
N GLY A 146 -25.97 7.26 -12.17
CA GLY A 146 -25.06 6.36 -12.88
C GLY A 146 -25.29 6.32 -14.39
N VAL A 147 -25.75 7.44 -14.97
CA VAL A 147 -26.01 7.53 -16.40
C VAL A 147 -24.69 7.66 -17.18
N HIS A 148 -24.55 6.87 -18.25
CA HIS A 148 -23.52 7.08 -19.25
C HIS A 148 -23.97 8.13 -20.28
N TYR A 149 -23.21 9.20 -20.41
CA TYR A 149 -23.49 10.28 -21.35
C TYR A 149 -22.95 9.98 -22.75
N PRO A 150 -23.64 10.39 -23.82
CA PRO A 150 -23.13 10.26 -25.18
C PRO A 150 -21.86 11.11 -25.42
N PRO A 151 -20.92 10.66 -26.27
CA PRO A 151 -20.91 9.36 -26.94
C PRO A 151 -20.45 8.26 -25.98
N ALA A 152 -21.28 7.24 -25.75
CA ALA A 152 -20.89 6.12 -24.91
C ALA A 152 -19.80 5.29 -25.59
N MET A 153 -18.67 5.11 -24.93
CA MET A 153 -17.57 4.23 -25.33
C MET A 153 -17.61 2.94 -24.51
N GLY A 154 -17.04 1.86 -25.04
CA GLY A 154 -17.15 0.53 -24.43
C GLY A 154 -16.46 0.39 -23.06
N ASN A 155 -15.55 1.30 -22.72
CA ASN A 155 -14.77 1.28 -21.48
C ASN A 155 -15.04 2.51 -20.60
N ASP A 156 -16.17 3.20 -20.82
CA ASP A 156 -16.56 4.36 -19.99
C ASP A 156 -17.23 3.89 -18.70
N PHE A 157 -16.90 4.50 -17.57
CA PHE A 157 -17.50 4.18 -16.27
C PHE A 157 -18.39 5.31 -15.74
N ALA A 158 -19.56 4.93 -15.21
CA ALA A 158 -20.53 5.82 -14.59
C ALA A 158 -21.15 5.17 -13.34
N PHE A 159 -20.83 5.70 -12.17
CA PHE A 159 -21.27 5.17 -10.88
C PHE A 159 -22.51 5.92 -10.37
N ASP A 160 -23.52 5.19 -9.89
CA ASP A 160 -24.67 5.79 -9.22
C ASP A 160 -24.26 6.31 -7.83
N PRO A 161 -24.54 7.60 -7.49
CA PRO A 161 -24.29 8.17 -6.18
C PRO A 161 -24.89 7.37 -5.02
N GLN A 162 -25.99 6.62 -5.25
CA GLN A 162 -26.55 5.75 -4.21
C GLN A 162 -25.59 4.62 -3.82
N ILE A 163 -24.87 4.03 -4.79
CA ILE A 163 -23.84 3.03 -4.52
C ILE A 163 -22.70 3.67 -3.72
N ILE A 164 -22.25 4.85 -4.14
CA ILE A 164 -21.15 5.58 -3.47
C ILE A 164 -21.53 5.93 -2.02
N LYS A 165 -22.78 6.32 -1.78
CA LYS A 165 -23.29 6.62 -0.44
C LYS A 165 -23.18 5.42 0.50
N GLU A 166 -23.45 4.21 0.04
CA GLU A 166 -23.39 3.01 0.87
C GLU A 166 -21.96 2.68 1.34
N LEU A 167 -20.92 3.16 0.64
CA LEU A 167 -19.51 3.01 1.08
C LEU A 167 -19.24 3.68 2.43
N LYS A 168 -20.08 4.62 2.89
CA LYS A 168 -20.00 5.18 4.26
C LYS A 168 -20.16 4.11 5.34
N ASN A 169 -20.91 3.04 5.07
CA ASN A 169 -21.08 1.91 6.01
C ASN A 169 -19.75 1.17 6.25
N TYR A 170 -18.81 1.29 5.29
CA TYR A 170 -17.49 0.68 5.30
C TYR A 170 -16.38 1.71 5.62
N ASN A 171 -16.77 2.83 6.25
CA ASN A 171 -15.88 3.89 6.73
C ASN A 171 -15.08 4.63 5.64
N PHE A 172 -15.42 4.44 4.36
CA PHE A 172 -14.85 5.21 3.26
C PHE A 172 -15.12 6.70 3.46
N SER A 173 -14.08 7.49 3.26
CA SER A 173 -14.12 8.92 3.53
C SER A 173 -13.28 9.73 2.56
N PHE A 174 -12.35 9.12 1.82
CA PHE A 174 -11.58 9.78 0.78
C PHE A 174 -11.48 8.98 -0.52
N PHE A 175 -11.49 9.66 -1.67
CA PHE A 175 -11.21 9.07 -2.97
C PHE A 175 -10.14 9.84 -3.75
N ASN A 176 -9.18 9.11 -4.33
CA ASN A 176 -8.38 9.64 -5.42
C ASN A 176 -9.20 9.60 -6.71
N LEU A 177 -9.37 10.76 -7.35
CA LEU A 177 -10.07 10.90 -8.63
C LEU A 177 -9.11 11.07 -9.81
N ALA A 178 -7.82 11.35 -9.55
CA ALA A 178 -6.86 11.48 -10.62
C ALA A 178 -6.54 10.09 -11.15
N ASN A 179 -7.21 9.72 -12.23
CA ASN A 179 -7.02 8.51 -13.01
C ASN A 179 -7.48 8.76 -14.46
N ASN A 180 -7.24 7.79 -15.33
CA ASN A 180 -7.60 7.88 -16.75
C ASN A 180 -9.11 7.85 -17.01
N HIS A 181 -9.93 7.41 -16.05
CA HIS A 181 -11.38 7.23 -16.18
C HIS A 181 -12.23 8.40 -15.65
N LEU A 182 -11.61 9.42 -15.02
CA LEU A 182 -12.32 10.62 -14.56
C LEU A 182 -13.05 11.36 -15.70
N THR A 183 -12.53 11.27 -16.93
CA THR A 183 -13.04 11.99 -18.11
C THR A 183 -14.04 11.20 -18.95
N ASP A 184 -14.34 9.95 -18.61
CA ASP A 184 -15.19 9.05 -19.42
C ASP A 184 -16.54 9.67 -19.74
N GLN A 185 -17.11 10.37 -18.77
CA GLN A 185 -18.43 11.02 -18.87
C GLN A 185 -18.35 12.50 -19.29
N GLY A 186 -17.19 12.92 -19.82
CA GLY A 186 -16.92 14.27 -20.28
C GLY A 186 -16.92 15.34 -19.18
N GLU A 187 -17.03 16.61 -19.59
CA GLU A 187 -17.05 17.76 -18.66
C GLU A 187 -18.16 17.66 -17.63
N GLN A 188 -19.35 17.25 -18.08
CA GLN A 188 -20.51 17.09 -17.21
C GLN A 188 -20.22 16.03 -16.14
N GLY A 189 -19.68 14.88 -16.53
CA GLY A 189 -19.32 13.82 -15.60
C GLY A 189 -18.33 14.25 -14.52
N ILE A 190 -17.34 15.08 -14.86
CA ILE A 190 -16.37 15.60 -13.89
C ILE A 190 -17.05 16.52 -12.87
N VAL A 191 -17.91 17.41 -13.34
CA VAL A 191 -18.66 18.34 -12.47
C VAL A 191 -19.58 17.54 -11.55
N GLU A 192 -20.38 16.65 -12.12
CA GLU A 192 -21.30 15.80 -11.34
C GLU A 192 -20.56 14.91 -10.34
N THR A 193 -19.40 14.37 -10.72
CA THR A 193 -18.60 13.55 -9.80
C THR A 193 -18.25 14.33 -8.54
N ARG A 194 -17.81 15.58 -8.70
CA ARG A 194 -17.43 16.45 -7.59
C ARG A 194 -18.64 16.87 -6.77
N ASP A 195 -19.70 17.32 -7.44
CA ASP A 195 -20.94 17.76 -6.78
C ASP A 195 -21.58 16.62 -5.97
N ASN A 196 -21.66 15.41 -6.55
CA ASN A 196 -22.21 14.23 -5.88
C ASN A 196 -21.34 13.80 -4.69
N LEU A 197 -20.01 13.79 -4.82
CA LEU A 197 -19.12 13.46 -3.70
C LEU A 197 -19.18 14.49 -2.58
N ASP A 198 -19.28 15.78 -2.90
CA ASP A 198 -19.45 16.86 -1.93
C ASP A 198 -20.80 16.76 -1.20
N GLU A 199 -21.91 16.49 -1.92
CA GLU A 199 -23.23 16.29 -1.32
C GLU A 199 -23.25 15.08 -0.36
N LEU A 200 -22.54 14.01 -0.72
CA LEU A 200 -22.38 12.81 0.11
C LEU A 200 -21.35 12.97 1.24
N GLY A 201 -20.65 14.11 1.30
CA GLY A 201 -19.65 14.40 2.32
C GLY A 201 -18.41 13.50 2.25
N PHE A 202 -17.98 13.12 1.04
CA PHE A 202 -16.68 12.48 0.82
C PHE A 202 -15.60 13.52 0.56
N TYR A 203 -14.40 13.25 1.04
CA TYR A 203 -13.22 13.97 0.62
C TYR A 203 -12.71 13.37 -0.70
N TYR A 204 -12.10 14.20 -1.52
CA TYR A 204 -11.46 13.74 -2.74
C TYR A 204 -10.35 14.69 -3.16
N SER A 205 -9.43 14.18 -3.96
CA SER A 205 -8.46 14.98 -4.71
C SER A 205 -8.21 14.34 -6.06
N GLY A 206 -7.99 15.16 -7.07
CA GLY A 206 -7.60 14.71 -8.38
C GLY A 206 -8.01 15.69 -9.47
N CYS A 207 -7.05 16.03 -10.31
CA CYS A 207 -7.31 16.66 -11.59
C CYS A 207 -7.45 15.57 -12.66
N ARG A 208 -7.72 15.99 -13.90
CA ARG A 208 -7.61 15.11 -15.06
C ARG A 208 -6.22 14.53 -15.15
N ASP A 209 -6.11 13.41 -15.86
CA ASP A 209 -4.84 12.82 -16.24
C ASP A 209 -3.84 13.86 -16.79
N GLY A 210 -2.60 13.82 -16.28
CA GLY A 210 -1.53 14.80 -16.53
C GLY A 210 -1.70 16.17 -15.83
N GLY A 211 -2.88 16.48 -15.30
CA GLY A 211 -3.19 17.74 -14.64
C GLY A 211 -2.61 17.84 -13.22
N VAL A 212 -1.98 18.98 -12.93
CA VAL A 212 -1.47 19.32 -11.59
C VAL A 212 -1.97 20.71 -11.26
N ASP A 213 -2.87 20.85 -10.30
CA ASP A 213 -3.44 22.14 -9.89
C ASP A 213 -4.06 22.09 -8.49
N GLU A 214 -4.84 23.09 -8.09
CA GLU A 214 -5.58 23.10 -6.83
C GLU A 214 -6.48 21.86 -6.65
N CYS A 215 -7.07 21.34 -7.73
CA CYS A 215 -7.84 20.09 -7.69
C CYS A 215 -7.01 18.87 -7.27
N SER A 216 -5.68 18.91 -7.39
CA SER A 216 -4.80 17.82 -6.96
C SER A 216 -4.69 17.72 -5.45
N VAL A 217 -5.18 18.69 -4.66
CA VAL A 217 -4.88 18.77 -3.22
C VAL A 217 -6.15 18.75 -2.39
N LYS A 218 -6.18 17.84 -1.40
CA LYS A 218 -7.11 17.90 -0.29
C LYS A 218 -6.35 17.88 1.03
N ILE A 219 -6.54 18.90 1.86
CA ILE A 219 -6.03 18.91 3.23
C ILE A 219 -7.20 18.66 4.17
N ILE A 220 -7.06 17.65 5.03
CA ILE A 220 -8.03 17.33 6.07
C ILE A 220 -7.36 17.38 7.45
N GLU A 221 -8.16 17.55 8.49
CA GLU A 221 -7.69 17.52 9.87
C GLU A 221 -8.21 16.26 10.57
N ILE A 222 -7.29 15.41 11.03
CA ILE A 222 -7.61 14.19 11.78
C ILE A 222 -6.92 14.28 13.13
N LYS A 223 -7.69 14.27 14.24
CA LYS A 223 -7.16 14.38 15.61
C LYS A 223 -6.13 15.53 15.78
N ASN A 224 -6.47 16.72 15.25
CA ASN A 224 -5.63 17.93 15.24
C ASN A 224 -4.31 17.81 14.43
N LYS A 225 -4.24 16.88 13.48
CA LYS A 225 -3.14 16.74 12.52
C LYS A 225 -3.61 17.05 11.12
N LYS A 226 -2.89 17.90 10.42
CA LYS A 226 -3.17 18.24 9.02
C LYS A 226 -2.59 17.16 8.12
N VAL A 227 -3.43 16.47 7.37
CA VAL A 227 -3.04 15.45 6.39
C VAL A 227 -3.34 16.00 5.00
N ALA A 228 -2.31 16.18 4.18
CA ALA A 228 -2.47 16.44 2.76
C ALA A 228 -2.58 15.11 2.00
N LEU A 229 -3.64 15.00 1.22
CA LEU A 229 -3.91 13.92 0.28
C LEU A 229 -3.84 14.53 -1.12
N VAL A 230 -2.80 14.18 -1.85
CA VAL A 230 -2.52 14.68 -3.20
C VAL A 230 -2.90 13.61 -4.21
N GLY A 231 -3.69 13.95 -5.22
CA GLY A 231 -4.12 13.06 -6.30
C GLY A 231 -3.50 13.46 -7.63
N LEU A 232 -2.75 12.55 -8.26
CA LEU A 232 -2.04 12.75 -9.52
C LEU A 232 -2.28 11.59 -10.49
N SER A 233 -2.20 11.85 -11.80
CA SER A 233 -2.30 10.80 -12.82
C SER A 233 -1.45 11.15 -14.03
N MET A 234 -0.91 10.12 -14.69
CA MET A 234 0.06 10.26 -15.77
C MET A 234 0.01 9.10 -16.78
N VAL A 235 -1.18 8.61 -17.10
CA VAL A 235 -1.39 7.44 -17.96
C VAL A 235 -1.35 7.80 -19.44
N TYR A 236 -2.13 8.78 -19.89
CA TYR A 236 -2.25 9.14 -21.31
C TYR A 236 -1.60 10.48 -21.64
N SER A 237 -1.67 11.42 -20.70
CA SER A 237 -1.31 12.81 -20.87
C SER A 237 0.10 13.07 -20.37
N LYS A 238 0.74 14.09 -20.93
CA LYS A 238 2.05 14.53 -20.47
C LYS A 238 1.96 15.01 -19.01
N PHE A 239 2.72 14.38 -18.14
CA PHE A 239 2.84 14.77 -16.74
C PHE A 239 3.94 15.79 -16.52
N ASP A 240 3.63 16.87 -15.80
CA ASP A 240 4.59 17.90 -15.42
C ASP A 240 5.13 17.65 -14.01
N LEU A 241 6.21 16.86 -13.94
CA LEU A 241 6.89 16.55 -12.67
C LEU A 241 7.39 17.83 -11.97
N ALA A 242 7.84 18.84 -12.72
CA ALA A 242 8.35 20.07 -12.10
C ALA A 242 7.23 20.81 -11.35
N LYS A 243 6.06 20.97 -12.00
CA LYS A 243 4.87 21.54 -11.36
C LYS A 243 4.40 20.71 -10.16
N ALA A 244 4.42 19.38 -10.26
CA ALA A 244 4.05 18.50 -9.15
C ALA A 244 5.00 18.65 -7.94
N LYS A 245 6.32 18.74 -8.19
CA LYS A 245 7.32 18.98 -7.14
C LYS A 245 7.15 20.35 -6.49
N GLU A 246 6.85 21.39 -7.26
CA GLU A 246 6.57 22.73 -6.71
C GLU A 246 5.32 22.72 -5.82
N LEU A 247 4.25 22.06 -6.26
CA LEU A 247 3.02 21.88 -5.47
C LEU A 247 3.31 21.18 -4.13
N ILE A 248 4.01 20.04 -4.16
CA ILE A 248 4.36 19.25 -2.97
C ILE A 248 5.26 20.05 -2.03
N LYS A 249 6.31 20.68 -2.57
CA LYS A 249 7.22 21.51 -1.79
C LYS A 249 6.50 22.66 -1.09
N GLY A 250 5.52 23.26 -1.77
CA GLY A 250 4.67 24.29 -1.18
C GLY A 250 3.79 23.77 -0.05
N LEU A 251 3.49 22.47 0.02
CA LEU A 251 2.63 21.86 1.05
C LEU A 251 3.40 21.33 2.26
N ALA A 252 4.64 20.86 2.06
CA ALA A 252 5.41 20.10 3.05
C ALA A 252 5.48 20.79 4.43
N ASP A 253 5.74 22.10 4.49
CA ASP A 253 5.85 22.84 5.76
C ASP A 253 4.49 23.24 6.37
N ARG A 254 3.37 22.95 5.68
CA ARG A 254 2.01 23.36 6.10
C ARG A 254 1.18 22.22 6.68
N VAL A 255 1.67 20.99 6.61
CA VAL A 255 0.96 19.77 7.01
C VAL A 255 1.84 18.88 7.89
N ASP A 256 1.20 18.00 8.65
CA ASP A 256 1.90 17.01 9.50
C ASP A 256 2.21 15.71 8.73
N LEU A 257 1.48 15.44 7.65
CA LEU A 257 1.65 14.27 6.79
C LEU A 257 1.22 14.61 5.35
N LEU A 258 2.07 14.32 4.37
CA LEU A 258 1.79 14.52 2.94
C LEU A 258 1.83 13.18 2.19
N ILE A 259 0.66 12.70 1.76
CA ILE A 259 0.49 11.44 1.03
C ILE A 259 0.15 11.78 -0.42
N VAL A 260 0.86 11.17 -1.36
CA VAL A 260 0.55 11.25 -2.78
C VAL A 260 -0.08 9.94 -3.24
N ASN A 261 -1.28 10.01 -3.79
CA ASN A 261 -1.96 8.95 -4.53
C ASN A 261 -1.73 9.23 -6.02
N ILE A 262 -1.11 8.29 -6.74
CA ILE A 262 -0.72 8.49 -8.14
C ILE A 262 -1.13 7.32 -9.02
N HIS A 263 -1.81 7.62 -10.11
CA HIS A 263 -2.32 6.65 -11.07
C HIS A 263 -1.42 6.63 -12.32
N TRP A 264 -0.63 5.57 -12.49
CA TRP A 264 0.57 5.56 -13.35
C TRP A 264 1.03 4.17 -13.81
N GLY A 265 2.03 4.11 -14.68
CA GLY A 265 2.63 2.84 -15.10
C GLY A 265 1.87 2.17 -16.23
N GLU A 266 2.13 0.88 -16.42
CA GLU A 266 1.55 0.08 -17.50
C GLU A 266 0.60 -0.96 -16.92
N GLU A 267 -0.59 -1.07 -17.49
CA GLU A 267 -1.58 -2.07 -17.09
C GLU A 267 -0.99 -3.48 -17.13
N TYR A 268 -1.30 -4.25 -16.10
CA TYR A 268 -0.98 -5.67 -15.95
C TYR A 268 0.52 -6.02 -15.92
N ASN A 269 1.40 -5.02 -15.82
CA ASN A 269 2.82 -5.26 -15.65
C ASN A 269 3.14 -5.50 -14.16
N THR A 270 3.76 -6.64 -13.85
CA THR A 270 4.13 -7.00 -12.46
C THR A 270 5.33 -6.21 -11.95
N GLN A 271 6.08 -5.55 -12.83
CA GLN A 271 7.24 -4.73 -12.47
C GLN A 271 6.93 -3.25 -12.72
N PHE A 272 7.28 -2.41 -11.75
CA PHE A 272 7.24 -0.96 -11.95
C PHE A 272 8.40 -0.52 -12.85
N SER A 273 8.16 0.50 -13.66
CA SER A 273 9.16 1.05 -14.58
C SER A 273 10.17 1.95 -13.87
N LEU A 274 11.35 2.13 -14.48
CA LEU A 274 12.32 3.14 -14.02
C LEU A 274 11.73 4.55 -14.00
N TYR A 275 10.78 4.83 -14.90
CA TYR A 275 10.09 6.11 -14.95
C TYR A 275 9.18 6.31 -13.74
N GLN A 276 8.37 5.31 -13.35
CA GLN A 276 7.60 5.36 -12.09
C GLN A 276 8.54 5.60 -10.89
N GLN A 277 9.71 4.93 -10.87
CA GLN A 277 10.69 5.11 -9.81
C GLN A 277 11.29 6.53 -9.77
N GLU A 278 11.63 7.10 -10.92
CA GLU A 278 12.13 8.47 -11.02
C GLU A 278 11.08 9.47 -10.52
N ILE A 279 9.82 9.34 -10.96
CA ILE A 279 8.72 10.19 -10.49
C ILE A 279 8.54 10.02 -8.98
N GLY A 280 8.37 8.80 -8.48
CA GLY A 280 8.12 8.52 -7.06
C GLY A 280 9.20 9.10 -6.14
N ARG A 281 10.48 8.85 -6.46
CA ARG A 281 11.62 9.44 -5.72
C ARG A 281 11.64 10.96 -5.81
N GLY A 282 11.37 11.53 -6.99
CA GLY A 282 11.33 12.97 -7.20
C GLY A 282 10.24 13.68 -6.39
N LEU A 283 9.10 13.03 -6.16
CA LEU A 283 8.01 13.54 -5.31
C LEU A 283 8.36 13.42 -3.82
N ILE A 284 9.00 12.32 -3.39
CA ILE A 284 9.55 12.18 -2.02
C ILE A 284 10.62 13.27 -1.76
N ASP A 285 11.57 13.47 -2.69
CA ASP A 285 12.59 14.52 -2.59
C ASP A 285 11.99 15.94 -2.52
N ALA A 286 10.76 16.13 -3.04
CA ALA A 286 10.05 17.40 -2.94
C ALA A 286 9.33 17.61 -1.59
N GLY A 287 9.26 16.58 -0.74
CA GLY A 287 8.68 16.66 0.60
C GLY A 287 7.47 15.76 0.84
N ALA A 288 7.14 14.83 -0.07
CA ALA A 288 6.13 13.81 0.22
C ALA A 288 6.63 12.81 1.27
N ASP A 289 5.74 12.37 2.16
CA ASP A 289 6.05 11.37 3.18
C ASP A 289 5.81 9.94 2.71
N LEU A 290 4.93 9.78 1.72
CA LEU A 290 4.45 8.50 1.25
C LEU A 290 3.90 8.63 -0.18
N ILE A 291 4.20 7.65 -1.03
CA ILE A 291 3.58 7.48 -2.34
C ILE A 291 2.74 6.20 -2.38
N ILE A 292 1.52 6.30 -2.87
CA ILE A 292 0.58 5.20 -3.07
C ILE A 292 0.20 5.15 -4.54
N GLY A 293 0.60 4.08 -5.21
CA GLY A 293 0.40 3.87 -6.64
C GLY A 293 -0.86 3.07 -6.96
N HIS A 294 -1.41 3.36 -8.14
CA HIS A 294 -2.63 2.80 -8.73
C HIS A 294 -2.43 2.65 -10.24
N HIS A 295 -3.37 1.99 -10.95
CA HIS A 295 -3.45 1.80 -12.42
C HIS A 295 -2.98 0.45 -12.97
N PRO A 296 -1.84 -0.16 -12.56
CA PRO A 296 -1.42 -1.43 -13.15
C PRO A 296 -2.41 -2.59 -12.93
N HIS A 297 -3.44 -2.40 -12.09
CA HIS A 297 -4.43 -3.40 -11.70
C HIS A 297 -3.85 -4.67 -11.06
N ILE A 298 -2.55 -4.65 -10.75
CA ILE A 298 -1.78 -5.71 -10.12
C ILE A 298 -0.91 -5.07 -9.05
N VAL A 299 -0.70 -5.76 -7.92
CA VAL A 299 0.24 -5.34 -6.88
C VAL A 299 1.67 -5.30 -7.44
N GLN A 300 2.32 -4.14 -7.35
CA GLN A 300 3.73 -3.97 -7.74
C GLN A 300 4.62 -3.86 -6.49
N GLY A 301 5.94 -3.85 -6.72
CA GLY A 301 6.94 -3.77 -5.66
C GLY A 301 6.78 -2.54 -4.74
N ILE A 302 7.47 -2.60 -3.61
CA ILE A 302 7.54 -1.52 -2.62
C ILE A 302 9.00 -1.09 -2.51
N GLU A 303 9.25 0.20 -2.54
CA GLU A 303 10.56 0.77 -2.31
C GLU A 303 10.59 1.57 -1.01
N ILE A 304 11.65 1.38 -0.22
CA ILE A 304 11.95 2.23 0.93
C ILE A 304 13.10 3.15 0.53
N TYR A 305 12.76 4.40 0.20
CA TYR A 305 13.69 5.39 -0.33
C TYR A 305 14.12 6.37 0.76
N SER A 306 15.42 6.68 0.83
CA SER A 306 15.93 7.80 1.65
C SER A 306 16.14 9.01 0.74
N PRO A 307 15.46 10.14 0.97
CA PRO A 307 15.57 11.33 0.14
C PRO A 307 16.98 11.92 0.15
N SER A 308 17.30 12.55 -0.97
CA SER A 308 18.59 13.19 -1.20
C SER A 308 18.83 14.31 -0.18
N GLY A 309 19.83 14.14 0.69
CA GLY A 309 20.19 15.12 1.73
C GLY A 309 19.59 14.85 3.12
N GLU A 310 18.77 13.81 3.28
CA GLU A 310 18.21 13.40 4.57
C GLU A 310 18.51 11.93 4.88
N ALA A 311 19.79 11.57 4.89
CA ALA A 311 20.23 10.21 5.16
C ALA A 311 19.60 9.64 6.45
N GLY A 312 18.91 8.50 6.33
CA GLY A 312 18.24 7.82 7.43
C GLY A 312 16.75 8.15 7.60
N LYS A 313 16.19 9.08 6.81
CA LYS A 313 14.74 9.31 6.76
C LYS A 313 14.08 8.49 5.65
N ASN A 314 13.87 7.21 5.93
CA ASN A 314 13.23 6.29 4.99
C ASN A 314 11.75 6.62 4.77
N LYS A 315 11.33 6.70 3.50
CA LYS A 315 9.96 6.94 3.05
C LYS A 315 9.50 5.81 2.13
N PRO A 316 8.27 5.29 2.28
CA PRO A 316 7.77 4.21 1.43
C PRO A 316 7.24 4.75 0.09
N ILE A 317 7.42 3.96 -0.96
CA ILE A 317 6.81 4.12 -2.27
C ILE A 317 6.14 2.79 -2.61
N PHE A 318 4.81 2.76 -2.61
CA PHE A 318 4.03 1.63 -3.10
C PHE A 318 3.75 1.87 -4.57
N TYR A 319 4.30 1.07 -5.48
CA TYR A 319 4.16 1.34 -6.91
C TYR A 319 2.78 1.00 -7.47
N SER A 320 2.10 0.02 -6.90
CA SER A 320 0.70 -0.29 -7.19
C SER A 320 0.12 -1.15 -6.08
N LEU A 321 -1.07 -0.79 -5.61
CA LEU A 321 -1.87 -1.60 -4.68
C LEU A 321 -2.71 -2.67 -5.38
N GLY A 322 -2.77 -2.66 -6.71
CA GLY A 322 -3.64 -3.54 -7.49
C GLY A 322 -5.12 -3.17 -7.37
N ASN A 323 -5.99 -4.11 -7.73
CA ASN A 323 -7.43 -3.91 -7.61
C ASN A 323 -7.91 -4.08 -6.17
N PHE A 324 -8.82 -3.21 -5.75
CA PHE A 324 -9.65 -3.43 -4.57
C PHE A 324 -11.02 -4.00 -4.97
N VAL A 325 -11.73 -3.33 -5.87
CA VAL A 325 -12.98 -3.82 -6.47
C VAL A 325 -12.92 -3.61 -7.97
N PHE A 326 -12.89 -4.71 -8.72
CA PHE A 326 -12.87 -4.69 -10.18
C PHE A 326 -13.34 -6.04 -10.73
N ASP A 327 -13.85 -6.07 -11.96
CA ASP A 327 -14.34 -7.29 -12.64
C ASP A 327 -13.33 -7.92 -13.62
N GLN A 328 -12.03 -7.69 -13.39
CA GLN A 328 -10.94 -8.21 -14.21
C GLN A 328 -10.51 -9.62 -13.76
N TYR A 329 -11.30 -10.63 -14.11
CA TYR A 329 -11.07 -12.02 -13.69
C TYR A 329 -10.16 -12.84 -14.64
N PHE A 330 -9.48 -12.20 -15.59
CA PHE A 330 -8.74 -12.90 -16.64
C PHE A 330 -7.36 -13.41 -16.19
N SER A 331 -6.82 -12.95 -15.05
CA SER A 331 -5.59 -13.48 -14.44
C SER A 331 -5.69 -13.56 -12.93
N ALA A 332 -4.79 -14.32 -12.30
CA ALA A 332 -4.73 -14.42 -10.85
C ALA A 332 -4.15 -13.14 -10.22
N GLU A 333 -3.30 -12.43 -10.96
CA GLU A 333 -2.64 -11.22 -10.54
C GLU A 333 -3.60 -10.05 -10.42
N THR A 334 -4.58 -9.93 -11.33
CA THR A 334 -5.61 -8.87 -11.28
C THR A 334 -6.69 -9.11 -10.21
N GLN A 335 -6.67 -10.28 -9.59
CA GLN A 335 -7.56 -10.70 -8.50
C GLN A 335 -6.87 -10.66 -7.13
N LYS A 336 -5.64 -10.15 -7.05
CA LYS A 336 -4.91 -9.93 -5.80
C LYS A 336 -4.77 -8.44 -5.56
N GLY A 337 -4.99 -8.02 -4.32
CA GLY A 337 -4.77 -6.64 -3.92
C GLY A 337 -3.92 -6.53 -2.66
N LEU A 338 -3.50 -5.31 -2.38
CA LEU A 338 -2.74 -4.96 -1.19
C LEU A 338 -3.34 -3.71 -0.55
N ALA A 339 -3.83 -3.84 0.68
CA ALA A 339 -4.18 -2.68 1.48
C ALA A 339 -2.98 -2.22 2.30
N VAL A 340 -2.85 -0.91 2.47
CA VAL A 340 -1.83 -0.30 3.32
C VAL A 340 -2.53 0.40 4.47
N GLU A 341 -2.39 -0.14 5.67
CA GLU A 341 -2.71 0.58 6.90
C GLU A 341 -1.55 1.50 7.25
N LEU A 342 -1.85 2.75 7.56
CA LEU A 342 -0.92 3.71 8.13
C LEU A 342 -1.29 4.00 9.58
N LEU A 343 -0.30 3.98 10.46
CA LEU A 343 -0.42 4.44 11.84
C LEU A 343 0.50 5.64 12.04
N LEU A 344 -0.10 6.81 12.22
CA LEU A 344 0.61 8.03 12.57
C LEU A 344 0.51 8.26 14.09
N GLU A 345 1.66 8.23 14.76
CA GLU A 345 1.79 8.59 16.17
C GLU A 345 2.85 9.68 16.33
N LYS A 346 2.43 10.85 16.84
CA LYS A 346 3.24 12.08 16.96
C LYS A 346 3.78 12.52 15.59
N SER A 347 4.98 12.07 15.24
CA SER A 347 5.68 12.36 13.98
C SER A 347 6.31 11.10 13.37
N LYS A 348 5.96 9.92 13.89
CA LYS A 348 6.41 8.63 13.34
C LYS A 348 5.26 8.00 12.56
N LEU A 349 5.57 7.64 11.31
CA LEU A 349 4.68 6.90 10.43
C LEU A 349 5.09 5.43 10.44
N HIS A 350 4.14 4.57 10.79
CA HIS A 350 4.25 3.12 10.65
C HIS A 350 3.26 2.67 9.59
N PHE A 351 3.55 1.56 8.91
CA PHE A 351 2.61 0.96 7.98
C PHE A 351 2.53 -0.55 8.16
N ASN A 352 1.32 -1.09 7.97
CA ASN A 352 1.04 -2.52 7.93
C ASN A 352 0.46 -2.86 6.56
N LEU A 353 0.73 -4.07 6.09
CA LEU A 353 0.30 -4.55 4.78
C LEU A 353 -0.73 -5.65 4.96
N HIS A 354 -1.87 -5.51 4.29
CA HIS A 354 -2.94 -6.50 4.32
C HIS A 354 -3.20 -7.00 2.89
N PRO A 355 -2.60 -8.13 2.49
CA PRO A 355 -2.98 -8.77 1.24
C PRO A 355 -4.41 -9.31 1.36
N TYR A 356 -5.19 -9.20 0.29
CA TYR A 356 -6.56 -9.71 0.22
C TYR A 356 -6.86 -10.37 -1.13
#